data_AF-G8TFI2-F1
#
_entry.id   AF-G8TFI2-F1
#
_cell.length_a   1.000
_cell.length_b   1.000
_cell.length_c   1.000
_cell.angle_alpha   90.00
_cell.angle_beta   90.00
_cell.angle_gamma   90.00
#
_symmetry.space_group_name_H-M   'P 1'
#
loop_
_entity.id
_entity.type
_entity.pdbx_description
1 polymer ?
#
loop_
_entity_poly.entity_id
_entity_poly.type
_entity_poly.pdbx_seq_one_letter_code
_entity_poly.pdbx_strand_id
1 'polypeptide(L)'
;MDKTVATFIGVVCVVVGLHASRAMHQTNITGKVSSERDSVWVFAVNGKDSLKTMVSNGKFRFKVKPGAWRVTVTKKHPIDEGGQTVEVSEGRTLDMGTIILN
;
A
#
# COMPACT_ATOMS: atom_id res chain seq x y z
N MET A 1 40.08 0.93 -19.56
CA MET A 1 39.10 0.14 -18.78
C MET A 1 39.01 -1.22 -19.43
N ASP A 2 39.26 -2.28 -18.66
CA ASP A 2 39.28 -3.63 -19.21
C ASP A 2 37.86 -4.10 -19.52
N LYS A 3 37.73 -4.93 -20.56
CA LYS A 3 36.43 -5.44 -21.03
C LYS A 3 35.64 -6.09 -19.89
N THR A 4 36.33 -6.80 -18.99
CA THR A 4 35.74 -7.42 -17.79
C THR A 4 35.13 -6.40 -16.83
N VAL A 5 35.81 -5.28 -16.60
CA VAL A 5 35.31 -4.21 -15.72
C VAL A 5 34.07 -3.56 -16.33
N ALA A 6 34.10 -3.32 -17.65
CA ALA A 6 32.95 -2.78 -18.37
C ALA A 6 31.73 -3.73 -18.32
N THR A 7 31.95 -5.04 -18.50
CA THR A 7 30.89 -6.06 -18.39
C THR A 7 30.30 -6.11 -16.99
N PHE A 8 31.13 -6.07 -15.94
CA PHE A 8 30.66 -6.10 -14.56
C PHE A 8 29.79 -4.88 -14.22
N ILE A 9 30.23 -3.67 -14.60
CA ILE A 9 29.45 -2.44 -14.42
C ILE A 9 28.11 -2.55 -15.16
N GLY A 10 28.12 -3.03 -16.41
CA GLY A 10 26.91 -3.24 -17.19
C GLY A 10 25.88 -4.14 -16.49
N VAL A 11 26.33 -5.28 -15.94
CA VAL A 11 25.45 -6.20 -15.19
C VAL A 11 24.89 -5.54 -13.93
N VAL A 12 25.72 -4.85 -13.15
CA VAL A 12 25.26 -4.14 -11.94
C VAL A 12 24.21 -3.09 -12.29
N CYS A 13 24.42 -2.30 -13.34
CA CYS A 13 23.45 -1.29 -13.79
C CYS A 13 22.11 -1.91 -14.18
N VAL A 14 22.11 -3.05 -14.90
CA VAL A 14 20.88 -3.76 -15.29
C VAL A 14 20.13 -4.27 -14.05
N VAL A 15 20.83 -4.88 -13.09
CA VAL A 15 20.22 -5.39 -11.86
C VAL A 15 19.61 -4.25 -11.04
N VAL A 16 20.38 -3.17 -10.82
CA VAL A 16 19.89 -1.99 -10.11
C VAL A 16 18.67 -1.39 -10.81
N GLY A 17 18.71 -1.26 -12.15
CA GLY A 17 17.59 -0.76 -12.94
C GLY A 17 16.32 -1.60 -12.79
N LEU A 18 16.45 -2.93 -12.80
CA LEU A 18 15.32 -3.83 -12.61
C LEU A 18 14.72 -3.75 -11.19
N HIS A 19 15.55 -3.60 -10.16
CA HIS A 19 15.07 -3.43 -8.79
C HIS A 19 14.40 -2.06 -8.59
N ALA A 20 14.98 -1.01 -9.17
CA ALA A 20 14.41 0.34 -9.14
C ALA A 20 13.04 0.39 -9.84
N SER A 21 12.90 -0.23 -11.02
CA SER A 21 11.61 -0.26 -11.73
C SER A 21 10.52 -0.96 -10.91
N ARG A 22 10.83 -2.12 -10.32
CA ARG A 22 9.88 -2.83 -9.43
C ARG A 22 9.44 -1.98 -8.24
N ALA A 23 10.35 -1.20 -7.65
CA ALA A 23 10.02 -0.29 -6.57
C ALA A 23 9.13 0.87 -7.06
N MET A 24 9.39 1.41 -8.25
CA MET A 24 8.62 2.51 -8.85
C MET A 24 7.20 2.10 -9.25
N HIS A 25 6.96 0.85 -9.62
CA HIS A 25 5.61 0.36 -9.92
C HIS A 25 4.81 -0.02 -8.66
N GLN A 26 5.40 0.08 -7.46
CA GLN A 26 4.70 -0.27 -6.24
C GLN A 26 3.63 0.77 -5.90
N THR A 27 2.38 0.35 -5.93
CA THR A 27 1.23 1.18 -5.62
C THR A 27 0.74 0.86 -4.20
N ASN A 28 0.51 1.90 -3.38
CA ASN A 28 0.15 1.70 -1.97
C ASN A 28 -1.02 2.58 -1.53
N ILE A 29 -1.77 2.10 -0.52
CA ILE A 29 -2.70 2.90 0.27
C ILE A 29 -2.16 2.94 1.70
N THR A 30 -2.05 4.12 2.29
CA THR A 30 -1.62 4.30 3.69
C THR A 30 -2.60 5.18 4.44
N GLY A 31 -2.51 5.14 5.76
CA GLY A 31 -3.18 6.10 6.61
C GLY A 31 -2.78 5.95 8.07
N LYS A 32 -3.16 6.95 8.85
CA LYS A 32 -3.09 6.94 10.31
C LYS A 32 -4.48 6.69 10.87
N VAL A 33 -4.54 6.03 12.01
CA VAL A 33 -5.78 5.76 12.73
C VAL A 33 -5.61 6.21 14.17
N SER A 34 -6.51 7.10 14.59
CA SER A 34 -6.68 7.50 15.97
C SER A 34 -7.91 6.80 16.52
N SER A 35 -7.72 5.95 17.52
CA SER A 35 -8.78 5.15 18.14
C SER A 35 -8.45 4.98 19.61
N GLU A 36 -9.48 5.00 20.46
CA GLU A 36 -9.35 4.68 21.90
C GLU A 36 -9.07 3.19 22.16
N ARG A 37 -9.21 2.35 21.12
CA ARG A 37 -8.98 0.90 21.18
C ARG A 37 -7.81 0.48 20.31
N ASP A 38 -7.06 -0.51 20.77
CA ASP A 38 -5.88 -1.04 20.09
C ASP A 38 -6.20 -2.00 18.92
N SER A 39 -7.35 -2.69 18.98
CA SER A 39 -7.75 -3.65 17.95
C SER A 39 -8.58 -2.99 16.85
N VAL A 40 -7.90 -2.36 15.89
CA VAL A 40 -8.53 -1.80 14.69
C VAL A 40 -8.07 -2.56 13.45
N TRP A 41 -9.02 -2.90 12.59
CA TRP A 41 -8.80 -3.56 11.32
C TRP A 41 -9.08 -2.61 10.17
N VAL A 42 -8.31 -2.77 9.10
CA VAL A 42 -8.52 -2.09 7.83
C VAL A 42 -8.78 -3.15 6.77
N PHE A 43 -9.80 -2.91 5.95
CA PHE A 43 -10.15 -3.73 4.81
C PHE A 43 -10.10 -2.86 3.56
N ALA A 44 -9.58 -3.40 2.46
CA ALA A 44 -9.61 -2.75 1.16
C ALA A 44 -10.18 -3.73 0.15
N VAL A 45 -11.18 -3.31 -0.63
CA VAL A 45 -11.87 -4.13 -1.62
C VAL A 45 -11.88 -3.43 -2.98
N ASN A 46 -11.53 -4.17 -4.03
CA ASN A 46 -11.64 -3.74 -5.43
C ASN A 46 -12.18 -4.93 -6.24
N GLY A 47 -13.46 -4.88 -6.59
CA GLY A 47 -14.15 -5.97 -7.28
C GLY A 47 -14.06 -7.29 -6.50
N LYS A 48 -13.30 -8.25 -7.03
CA LYS A 48 -13.05 -9.56 -6.40
C LYS A 48 -11.79 -9.59 -5.53
N ASP A 49 -10.90 -8.61 -5.68
CA ASP A 49 -9.68 -8.51 -4.89
C ASP A 49 -10.02 -7.88 -3.53
N SER A 50 -9.52 -8.48 -2.45
CA SER A 50 -9.65 -7.92 -1.11
C SER A 50 -8.39 -8.10 -0.29
N LEU A 51 -8.13 -7.14 0.60
CA LEU A 51 -7.01 -7.13 1.54
C LEU A 51 -7.52 -6.78 2.92
N LYS A 52 -6.85 -7.33 3.94
CA LYS A 52 -7.11 -7.05 5.36
C LYS A 52 -5.78 -6.84 6.07
N THR A 53 -5.72 -5.84 6.94
CA THR A 53 -4.58 -5.65 7.83
C THR A 53 -5.04 -5.10 9.18
N MET A 54 -4.29 -5.38 10.24
CA MET A 54 -4.49 -4.73 11.53
C MET A 54 -3.72 -3.41 11.53
N VAL A 55 -4.28 -2.39 12.17
CA VAL A 55 -3.56 -1.15 12.45
C VAL A 55 -2.41 -1.46 13.41
N SER A 56 -1.19 -1.03 13.05
CA SER A 56 0.00 -1.18 13.89
C SER A 56 0.62 0.19 14.11
N ASN A 57 0.93 0.53 15.37
CA ASN A 57 1.47 1.83 15.77
C ASN A 57 0.63 3.01 15.21
N GLY A 58 -0.70 2.88 15.26
CA GLY A 58 -1.65 3.88 14.76
C GLY A 58 -1.60 4.07 13.24
N LYS A 59 -1.05 3.13 12.46
CA LYS A 59 -0.91 3.22 11.00
C LYS A 59 -1.29 1.93 10.30
N PHE A 60 -1.67 2.06 9.03
CA PHE A 60 -1.82 0.91 8.13
C PHE A 60 -1.17 1.18 6.78
N ARG A 61 -0.90 0.10 6.05
CA ARG A 61 -0.41 0.13 4.67
C ARG A 61 -0.92 -1.08 3.92
N PHE A 62 -1.39 -0.85 2.69
CA PHE A 62 -1.62 -1.88 1.69
C PHE A 62 -0.73 -1.65 0.49
N LYS A 63 -0.22 -2.74 -0.09
CA LYS A 63 0.27 -2.78 -1.47
C LYS A 63 -0.89 -3.26 -2.34
N VAL A 64 -1.29 -2.45 -3.31
CA VAL A 64 -2.48 -2.70 -4.14
C VAL A 64 -2.14 -2.61 -5.62
N LYS A 65 -3.04 -3.09 -6.48
CA LYS A 65 -3.03 -2.74 -7.91
C LYS A 65 -3.66 -1.33 -8.09
N PRO A 66 -3.29 -0.60 -9.14
CA PRO A 66 -3.96 0.64 -9.49
C PRO A 66 -5.47 0.43 -9.69
N GLY A 67 -6.27 1.44 -9.35
CA GLY A 67 -7.73 1.46 -9.54
C GLY A 67 -8.51 1.95 -8.31
N ALA A 68 -9.83 1.80 -8.39
CA ALA A 68 -10.79 2.20 -7.34
C ALA A 68 -10.86 1.18 -6.21
N TRP A 69 -10.42 1.56 -5.01
CA TRP A 69 -10.50 0.72 -3.81
C TRP A 69 -11.49 1.29 -2.82
N ARG A 70 -12.39 0.46 -2.31
CA ARG A 70 -13.22 0.80 -1.14
C ARG A 70 -12.49 0.37 0.11
N VAL A 71 -12.11 1.33 0.96
CA VAL A 71 -11.36 1.11 2.19
C VAL A 71 -12.28 1.33 3.40
N THR A 72 -12.38 0.33 4.25
CA THR A 72 -13.18 0.36 5.49
C THR A 72 -12.23 0.20 6.68
N VAL A 73 -12.33 1.10 7.66
CA VAL A 73 -11.57 1.03 8.92
C VAL A 73 -12.55 0.75 10.03
N THR A 74 -12.36 -0.33 10.79
CA THR A 74 -13.37 -0.84 11.71
C THR A 74 -12.76 -1.47 12.96
N LYS A 75 -13.51 -1.41 14.06
CA LYS A 75 -13.21 -2.12 15.31
C LYS A 75 -13.77 -3.56 15.32
N LYS A 76 -14.65 -3.94 14.37
CA LYS A 76 -15.34 -5.25 14.29
C LYS A 76 -15.26 -5.84 12.88
N HIS A 77 -15.88 -7.00 12.63
CA HIS A 77 -15.95 -7.58 11.28
C HIS A 77 -16.80 -6.64 10.39
N PRO A 78 -16.41 -6.32 9.13
CA PRO A 78 -16.93 -5.20 8.36
C PRO A 78 -18.24 -5.56 7.65
N ILE A 79 -19.15 -6.27 8.34
CA ILE A 79 -20.35 -6.82 7.72
C ILE A 79 -21.27 -5.68 7.23
N ASP A 80 -21.20 -4.48 7.84
CA ASP A 80 -22.08 -3.36 7.47
C ASP A 80 -21.44 -1.94 7.59
N GLU A 81 -20.14 -1.83 7.81
CA GLU A 81 -19.51 -0.51 8.00
C GLU A 81 -19.16 0.15 6.66
N GLY A 82 -19.68 1.37 6.46
CA GLY A 82 -19.37 2.22 5.31
C GLY A 82 -17.86 2.39 5.11
N GLY A 83 -17.44 2.48 3.85
CA GLY A 83 -16.04 2.64 3.47
C GLY A 83 -15.85 3.84 2.55
N GLN A 84 -14.64 4.40 2.57
CA GLN A 84 -14.25 5.45 1.64
C GLN A 84 -13.72 4.84 0.35
N THR A 85 -14.27 5.26 -0.78
CA THR A 85 -13.71 4.92 -2.10
C THR A 85 -12.54 5.85 -2.40
N VAL A 86 -11.39 5.28 -2.76
CA VAL A 86 -10.19 6.00 -3.16
C VAL A 86 -9.69 5.50 -4.50
N GLU A 87 -9.24 6.42 -5.36
CA GLU A 87 -8.65 6.09 -6.66
C GLU A 87 -7.13 6.08 -6.54
N VAL A 88 -6.50 4.94 -6.82
CA VAL A 88 -5.05 4.77 -6.64
C VAL A 88 -4.37 4.65 -7.99
N SER A 89 -3.46 5.56 -8.29
CA SER A 89 -2.68 5.53 -9.55
C SER A 89 -1.42 4.68 -9.44
N GLU A 90 -0.97 4.13 -10.56
CA GLU A 90 0.23 3.30 -10.62
C GLU A 90 1.48 4.00 -10.09
N GLY A 91 2.26 3.26 -9.31
CA GLY A 91 3.54 3.71 -8.75
C GLY A 91 3.42 4.81 -7.69
N ARG A 92 2.20 5.11 -7.24
CA ARG A 92 1.94 6.12 -6.23
C ARG A 92 1.50 5.52 -4.90
N THR A 93 1.82 6.24 -3.84
CA THR A 93 1.25 5.99 -2.51
C THR A 93 0.15 7.01 -2.29
N LEU A 94 -1.08 6.54 -2.11
CA LEU A 94 -2.20 7.35 -1.68
C LEU A 94 -2.26 7.32 -0.14
N ASP A 95 -2.13 8.49 0.48
CA ASP A 95 -2.33 8.65 1.93
C ASP A 95 -3.75 9.11 2.21
N MET A 96 -4.49 8.32 2.98
CA MET A 96 -5.85 8.63 3.44
C MET A 96 -5.86 9.62 4.61
N GLY A 97 -4.68 10.07 5.09
CA GLY A 97 -4.57 11.01 6.18
C GLY A 97 -4.83 10.36 7.53
N THR A 98 -5.44 11.10 8.46
CA THR A 98 -5.77 10.60 9.80
C THR A 98 -7.25 10.29 9.89
N ILE A 99 -7.56 9.03 10.20
CA ILE A 99 -8.91 8.51 10.36
C ILE A 99 -9.18 8.43 11.85
N ILE A 100 -10.22 9.13 12.31
CA ILE A 100 -10.62 9.15 13.72
C ILE A 100 -11.79 8.19 13.89
N LEU A 101 -11.59 7.16 14.72
CA LEU A 101 -12.60 6.18 15.07
C LEU A 101 -13.03 6.38 16.51
N ASN A 102 -14.12 7.13 16.68
CA ASN A 102 -14.80 7.27 17.97
C ASN A 102 -15.51 5.97 18.36
#